data_AF-A0A0L6JY95-F1
#
_entry.id   AF-A0A0L6JY95-F1
#
_cell.length_a   1.000
_cell.length_b   1.000
_cell.length_c   1.000
_cell.angle_alpha   90.00
_cell.angle_beta   90.00
_cell.angle_gamma   90.00
#
_symmetry.space_group_name_H-M   'P 1'
#
loop_
_entity.id
_entity.type
_entity.pdbx_description
1 polymer ?
#
loop_
_entity_poly.entity_id
_entity_poly.type
_entity_poly.pdbx_seq_one_letter_code
_entity_poly.pdbx_strand_id
1 'polypeptide(L)'
;MKKILFLILPIYIIIGLLAETQISADNSPQQAVVWQGSNVHVTFKYNPKVDMHLVFGPSGVNNSFDLNSIYITNNPYKINPWITRKSKLFLKSNTDWLGPYMVKCLSKGDGSLPVFTGGWHGSKLTGTGVATSKMIGLSVKVNGQAISKGKPYYGNVEVNIENMVQGYNTINSGVCVLKEAVKFSFTPKKVGIVVNTTALEDVLLEKYYGLQVQASSWRGQIRYSNGKAGTYGKSSDSGPAKKSIADSFTISSPNGAYKLKAKIDRDYGLGKFEYLSPELPSVFAESYGKVYFNLINGNSMKVLKGKSLGWKGSYEFL
;
A
#
# COMPACT_ATOMS: atom_id res chain seq x y z
N MET A 1 78.11 -55.15 -19.43
CA MET A 1 77.33 -55.01 -20.68
C MET A 1 76.01 -55.76 -20.56
N LYS A 2 74.92 -55.07 -20.21
CA LYS A 2 73.54 -55.54 -20.42
C LYS A 2 72.70 -54.30 -20.76
N LYS A 3 72.03 -54.36 -21.90
CA LYS A 3 71.13 -53.34 -22.46
C LYS A 3 69.73 -53.46 -21.83
N ILE A 4 68.87 -52.48 -22.17
CA ILE A 4 67.39 -52.52 -22.20
C ILE A 4 66.78 -52.09 -20.84
N LEU A 5 65.80 -51.18 -20.71
CA LEU A 5 64.68 -50.78 -21.58
C LEU A 5 64.24 -49.34 -21.21
N PHE A 6 64.00 -48.47 -22.20
CA PHE A 6 63.22 -47.24 -22.02
C PHE A 6 61.76 -47.62 -21.84
N LEU A 7 61.15 -47.29 -20.69
CA LEU A 7 59.71 -47.38 -20.50
C LEU A 7 59.11 -45.98 -20.61
N ILE A 8 58.38 -45.74 -21.69
CA ILE A 8 57.55 -44.56 -21.89
C ILE A 8 56.29 -44.75 -21.03
N LEU A 9 56.09 -43.90 -20.02
CA LEU A 9 54.85 -43.88 -19.24
C LEU A 9 53.79 -43.06 -19.98
N PRO A 10 52.58 -43.58 -20.22
CA PRO A 10 51.48 -42.78 -20.74
C PRO A 10 50.91 -41.86 -19.66
N ILE A 11 50.74 -40.60 -20.06
CA ILE A 11 50.03 -39.55 -19.34
C ILE A 11 48.58 -39.98 -19.13
N TYR A 12 48.17 -40.21 -17.88
CA TYR A 12 46.76 -40.27 -17.48
C TYR A 12 46.37 -38.92 -16.87
N ILE A 13 45.87 -38.01 -17.69
CA ILE A 13 45.10 -36.86 -17.20
C ILE A 13 43.72 -37.41 -16.82
N ILE A 14 43.51 -37.64 -15.52
CA ILE A 14 42.16 -37.79 -14.96
C ILE A 14 41.57 -36.37 -14.91
N ILE A 15 40.89 -35.98 -15.99
CA ILE A 15 39.97 -34.84 -15.94
C ILE A 15 38.81 -35.28 -15.07
N GLY A 16 38.86 -34.90 -13.79
CA GLY A 16 37.71 -34.98 -12.92
C GLY A 16 36.59 -34.13 -13.54
N LEU A 17 35.59 -34.80 -14.11
CA LEU A 17 34.27 -34.26 -14.32
C LEU A 17 33.68 -33.93 -12.93
N LEU A 18 34.07 -32.79 -12.37
CA LEU A 18 33.20 -32.08 -11.45
C LEU A 18 32.01 -31.64 -12.31
N ALA A 19 30.93 -32.40 -12.23
CA ALA A 19 29.63 -31.91 -12.63
C ALA A 19 29.43 -30.60 -11.86
N GLU A 20 29.56 -29.47 -12.55
CA GLU A 20 28.94 -28.24 -12.13
C GLU A 20 27.45 -28.56 -12.04
N THR A 21 27.01 -28.88 -10.82
CA THR A 21 25.64 -28.71 -10.45
C THR A 21 25.38 -27.23 -10.60
N GLN A 22 24.94 -26.83 -11.80
CA GLN A 22 24.12 -25.65 -11.95
C GLN A 22 22.95 -25.87 -11.00
N ILE A 23 23.08 -25.35 -9.78
CA ILE A 23 21.94 -24.97 -8.98
C ILE A 23 21.27 -23.92 -9.85
N SER A 24 20.33 -24.37 -10.68
CA SER A 24 19.45 -23.48 -11.41
C SER A 24 18.93 -22.52 -10.35
N ALA A 25 19.28 -21.23 -10.48
CA ALA A 25 18.60 -20.20 -9.71
C ALA A 25 17.11 -20.52 -9.83
N ASP A 26 16.45 -20.78 -8.69
CA ASP A 26 15.06 -21.18 -8.68
C ASP A 26 14.26 -20.02 -9.30
N ASN A 27 14.00 -20.12 -10.60
CA ASN A 27 13.19 -19.18 -11.38
C ASN A 27 11.71 -19.28 -10.98
N SER A 28 11.41 -19.84 -9.79
CA SER A 28 10.06 -19.87 -9.28
C SER A 28 9.55 -18.44 -9.12
N PRO A 29 8.35 -18.15 -9.64
CA PRO A 29 7.80 -16.82 -9.54
C PRO A 29 7.62 -16.45 -8.07
N GLN A 30 8.20 -15.31 -7.67
CA GLN A 30 8.18 -14.81 -6.29
C GLN A 30 6.89 -14.08 -5.92
N GLN A 31 5.96 -13.95 -6.88
CA GLN A 31 4.67 -13.32 -6.69
C GLN A 31 3.63 -13.94 -7.63
N ALA A 32 2.42 -14.12 -7.12
CA ALA A 32 1.28 -14.59 -7.86
C ALA A 32 0.05 -13.71 -7.57
N VAL A 33 -0.90 -13.67 -8.50
CA VAL A 33 -2.16 -12.95 -8.33
C VAL A 33 -3.34 -13.75 -8.82
N VAL A 34 -4.46 -13.62 -8.11
CA VAL A 34 -5.79 -14.08 -8.55
C VAL A 34 -6.75 -12.92 -8.43
N TRP A 35 -7.49 -12.63 -9.50
CA TRP A 35 -8.60 -11.69 -9.46
C TRP A 35 -9.93 -12.45 -9.30
N GLN A 36 -10.59 -12.35 -8.15
CA GLN A 36 -11.81 -13.09 -7.83
C GLN A 36 -12.94 -12.14 -7.43
N GLY A 37 -14.02 -12.13 -8.20
CA GLY A 37 -15.12 -11.19 -7.99
C GLY A 37 -14.66 -9.73 -8.13
N SER A 38 -14.69 -8.98 -7.03
CA SER A 38 -14.16 -7.62 -6.91
C SER A 38 -12.82 -7.56 -6.16
N ASN A 39 -12.30 -8.69 -5.68
CA ASN A 39 -11.07 -8.76 -4.91
C ASN A 39 -9.86 -9.15 -5.77
N VAL A 40 -8.73 -8.49 -5.55
CA VAL A 40 -7.43 -8.86 -6.11
C VAL A 40 -6.57 -9.42 -4.99
N HIS A 41 -6.21 -10.70 -5.12
CA HIS A 41 -5.40 -11.44 -4.17
C HIS A 41 -3.97 -11.48 -4.69
N VAL A 42 -3.05 -10.76 -4.06
CA VAL A 42 -1.62 -10.77 -4.40
C VAL A 42 -0.88 -11.57 -3.34
N THR A 43 -0.17 -12.61 -3.75
CA THR A 43 0.58 -13.50 -2.86
C THR A 43 2.06 -13.43 -3.17
N PHE A 44 2.91 -13.35 -2.14
CA PHE A 44 4.36 -13.45 -2.27
C PHE A 44 4.96 -14.25 -1.10
N LYS A 45 6.19 -14.73 -1.27
CA LYS A 45 6.98 -15.29 -0.15
C LYS A 45 7.38 -14.16 0.80
N TYR A 46 6.81 -14.15 2.00
CA TYR A 46 7.28 -13.28 3.06
C TYR A 46 8.64 -13.76 3.60
N ASN A 47 8.79 -15.07 3.74
CA ASN A 47 10.08 -15.74 3.94
C ASN A 47 10.01 -17.13 3.27
N PRO A 48 11.11 -17.92 3.23
CA PRO A 48 11.11 -19.21 2.53
C PRO A 48 10.04 -20.20 2.98
N LYS A 49 9.47 -20.04 4.18
CA LYS A 49 8.48 -20.95 4.77
C LYS A 49 7.07 -20.35 4.85
N VAL A 50 6.87 -19.11 4.43
CA VAL A 50 5.64 -18.36 4.67
C VAL A 50 5.21 -17.58 3.42
N ASP A 51 4.00 -17.88 2.95
CA ASP A 51 3.28 -17.04 1.99
C ASP A 51 2.50 -15.96 2.75
N MET A 52 2.54 -14.73 2.25
CA MET A 52 1.66 -13.65 2.66
C MET A 52 0.72 -13.32 1.51
N HIS A 53 -0.58 -13.27 1.79
CA HIS A 53 -1.63 -12.95 0.83
C HIS A 53 -2.22 -11.59 1.19
N LEU A 54 -2.05 -10.61 0.31
CA LEU A 54 -2.73 -9.32 0.39
C LEU A 54 -4.02 -9.40 -0.41
N VAL A 55 -5.15 -9.05 0.21
CA VAL A 55 -6.44 -8.99 -0.47
C VAL A 55 -6.85 -7.53 -0.55
N PHE A 56 -6.86 -6.99 -1.75
CA PHE A 56 -7.42 -5.67 -2.04
C PHE A 56 -8.83 -5.82 -2.61
N GLY A 57 -9.74 -4.96 -2.23
CA GLY A 57 -11.13 -5.03 -2.67
C GLY A 57 -12.04 -3.99 -2.03
N PRO A 58 -13.34 -4.00 -2.38
CA PRO A 58 -14.32 -3.08 -1.85
C PRO A 58 -14.35 -3.07 -0.32
N SER A 59 -14.24 -1.88 0.26
CA SER A 59 -14.21 -1.66 1.71
C SER A 59 -15.04 -0.44 2.08
N GLY A 60 -15.72 -0.54 3.23
CA GLY A 60 -16.57 0.52 3.77
C GLY A 60 -17.83 0.84 2.97
N VAL A 61 -18.52 1.89 3.40
CA VAL A 61 -19.83 2.28 2.83
C VAL A 61 -19.74 2.73 1.36
N ASN A 62 -18.57 3.23 0.95
CA ASN A 62 -18.32 3.66 -0.42
C ASN A 62 -17.92 2.51 -1.36
N ASN A 63 -17.71 1.30 -0.84
CA ASN A 63 -17.13 0.18 -1.59
C ASN A 63 -15.80 0.54 -2.28
N SER A 64 -15.01 1.42 -1.65
CA SER A 64 -13.72 1.88 -2.16
C SER A 64 -12.74 0.71 -2.23
N PHE A 65 -11.96 0.62 -3.30
CA PHE A 65 -10.98 -0.45 -3.46
C PHE A 65 -9.74 -0.15 -2.62
N ASP A 66 -9.55 -0.92 -1.56
CA ASP A 66 -8.45 -0.71 -0.60
C ASP A 66 -7.95 -2.06 -0.04
N LEU A 67 -6.89 -2.05 0.78
CA LEU A 67 -6.42 -3.26 1.46
C LEU A 67 -7.52 -3.76 2.41
N ASN A 68 -8.14 -4.88 2.06
CA ASN A 68 -9.26 -5.45 2.79
C ASN A 68 -8.81 -6.43 3.88
N SER A 69 -7.79 -7.25 3.58
CA SER A 69 -7.25 -8.22 4.54
C SER A 69 -5.86 -8.71 4.15
N ILE A 70 -5.17 -9.25 5.15
CA ILE A 70 -3.90 -9.97 4.99
C ILE A 70 -4.06 -11.36 5.60
N TYR A 71 -3.63 -12.38 4.87
CA TYR A 71 -3.52 -13.75 5.36
C TYR A 71 -2.07 -14.22 5.33
N ILE A 72 -1.74 -15.15 6.22
CA ILE A 72 -0.43 -15.78 6.31
C ILE A 72 -0.62 -17.30 6.23
N THR A 73 0.17 -17.96 5.39
CA THR A 73 0.13 -19.42 5.21
C THR A 73 1.53 -20.00 5.38
N ASN A 74 1.68 -20.95 6.29
CA ASN A 74 2.91 -21.76 6.36
C ASN A 74 2.99 -22.63 5.10
N ASN A 75 3.95 -22.34 4.24
CA ASN A 75 4.18 -23.03 2.99
C ASN A 75 5.68 -23.03 2.65
N PRO A 76 6.41 -24.14 2.89
CA PRO A 76 7.83 -24.27 2.53
C PRO A 76 8.07 -24.58 1.05
N TYR A 77 7.00 -24.75 0.26
CA TYR A 77 7.08 -25.07 -1.17
C TYR A 77 6.91 -23.82 -2.03
N LYS A 78 6.71 -23.98 -3.34
CA LYS A 78 6.37 -22.88 -4.26
C LYS A 78 5.14 -22.12 -3.80
N ILE A 79 5.06 -20.84 -4.17
CA ILE A 79 3.94 -19.94 -3.81
C ILE A 79 2.61 -20.57 -4.18
N ASN A 80 1.67 -20.54 -3.24
CA ASN A 80 0.29 -20.88 -3.49
C ASN A 80 -0.54 -19.58 -3.62
N PRO A 81 -1.09 -19.25 -4.80
CA PRO A 81 -1.89 -18.02 -4.97
C PRO A 81 -3.23 -18.03 -4.22
N TRP A 82 -3.66 -19.20 -3.74
CA TRP A 82 -4.96 -19.38 -3.13
C TRP A 82 -4.91 -19.28 -1.60
N ILE A 83 -5.86 -18.54 -1.04
CA ILE A 83 -6.16 -18.60 0.38
C ILE A 83 -6.91 -19.90 0.64
N THR A 84 -6.39 -20.73 1.54
CA THR A 84 -6.94 -22.07 1.84
C THR A 84 -7.34 -22.15 3.30
N ARG A 85 -7.90 -23.29 3.73
CA ARG A 85 -8.16 -23.58 5.15
C ARG A 85 -6.92 -23.51 6.06
N LYS A 86 -5.70 -23.55 5.50
CA LYS A 86 -4.44 -23.42 6.25
C LYS A 86 -4.00 -21.95 6.42
N SER A 87 -4.62 -21.04 5.70
CA SER A 87 -4.32 -19.61 5.75
C SER A 87 -4.93 -18.98 7.00
N LYS A 88 -4.09 -18.31 7.80
CA LYS A 88 -4.52 -17.60 9.02
C LYS A 88 -4.75 -16.14 8.69
N LEU A 89 -5.89 -15.60 9.11
CA LEU A 89 -6.15 -14.16 9.04
C LEU A 89 -5.13 -13.44 9.92
N PHE A 90 -4.32 -12.59 9.31
CA PHE A 90 -3.37 -11.74 10.02
C PHE A 90 -3.98 -10.38 10.30
N LEU A 91 -4.63 -9.78 9.30
CA LEU A 91 -5.31 -8.49 9.39
C LEU A 91 -6.65 -8.58 8.67
N LYS A 92 -7.72 -8.12 9.32
CA LYS A 92 -8.93 -7.66 8.63
C LYS A 92 -8.99 -6.14 8.77
N SER A 93 -8.98 -5.45 7.64
CA SER A 93 -9.09 -4.01 7.66
C SER A 93 -10.49 -3.61 8.11
N ASN A 94 -10.56 -2.57 8.93
CA ASN A 94 -11.80 -1.93 9.39
C ASN A 94 -11.74 -0.40 9.23
N THR A 95 -10.77 0.09 8.46
CA THR A 95 -10.50 1.51 8.23
C THR A 95 -9.69 1.75 6.95
N ASP A 96 -9.53 3.03 6.59
CA ASP A 96 -8.75 3.49 5.44
C ASP A 96 -7.26 3.13 5.52
N TRP A 97 -6.75 2.63 4.40
CA TRP A 97 -5.33 2.60 4.05
C TRP A 97 -5.00 3.62 2.95
N LEU A 98 -5.98 3.99 2.13
CA LEU A 98 -6.01 5.23 1.35
C LEU A 98 -6.97 6.23 1.98
N GLY A 99 -6.44 7.35 2.45
CA GLY A 99 -7.17 8.28 3.29
C GLY A 99 -8.32 9.01 2.60
N PRO A 100 -9.36 9.41 3.38
CA PRO A 100 -10.42 10.27 2.91
C PRO A 100 -9.97 11.74 2.84
N TYR A 101 -10.78 12.58 2.18
CA TYR A 101 -10.57 14.01 2.02
C TYR A 101 -11.51 14.80 2.91
N MET A 102 -11.04 15.92 3.46
CA MET A 102 -11.92 17.01 3.92
C MET A 102 -11.87 18.10 2.85
N VAL A 103 -12.89 18.11 1.98
CA VAL A 103 -12.94 18.95 0.79
C VAL A 103 -14.33 19.56 0.61
N LYS A 104 -14.38 20.84 0.24
CA LYS A 104 -15.63 21.51 -0.16
C LYS A 104 -15.61 22.01 -1.60
N CYS A 105 -16.78 22.00 -2.22
CA CYS A 105 -17.06 22.77 -3.42
C CYS A 105 -17.17 24.26 -3.06
N LEU A 106 -16.54 25.13 -3.86
CA LEU A 106 -16.59 26.58 -3.64
C LEU A 106 -17.81 27.25 -4.27
N SER A 107 -18.44 26.63 -5.27
CA SER A 107 -19.54 27.25 -6.04
C SER A 107 -20.91 26.64 -5.79
N LYS A 108 -20.99 25.37 -5.36
CA LYS A 108 -22.24 24.60 -5.25
C LYS A 108 -22.45 23.99 -3.87
N GLY A 109 -21.84 24.59 -2.84
CA GLY A 109 -21.93 24.13 -1.47
C GLY A 109 -23.27 24.40 -0.81
N ASP A 110 -23.74 23.47 0.03
CA ASP A 110 -24.96 23.62 0.85
C ASP A 110 -24.70 24.20 2.26
N GLY A 111 -23.46 24.59 2.56
CA GLY A 111 -23.08 25.14 3.87
C GLY A 111 -22.82 24.09 4.96
N SER A 112 -22.82 22.78 4.65
CA SER A 112 -22.54 21.73 5.62
C SER A 112 -21.17 21.88 6.30
N LEU A 113 -21.10 21.42 7.56
CA LEU A 113 -19.86 21.44 8.34
C LEU A 113 -18.81 20.45 7.79
N PRO A 114 -17.51 20.72 8.01
CA PRO A 114 -16.45 19.86 7.53
C PRO A 114 -16.54 18.43 8.10
N VAL A 115 -16.59 17.45 7.20
CA VAL A 115 -16.45 16.02 7.50
C VAL A 115 -15.56 15.36 6.45
N PHE A 116 -15.02 14.19 6.77
CA PHE A 116 -14.27 13.38 5.81
C PHE A 116 -15.21 12.71 4.80
N THR A 117 -14.84 12.75 3.52
CA THR A 117 -15.52 12.10 2.39
C THR A 117 -14.53 11.28 1.57
N GLY A 118 -15.01 10.28 0.84
CA GLY A 118 -14.15 9.30 0.17
C GLY A 118 -13.63 8.22 1.13
N GLY A 119 -12.73 7.36 0.65
CA GLY A 119 -12.23 6.23 1.43
C GLY A 119 -13.37 5.37 1.98
N TRP A 120 -13.33 5.04 3.26
CA TRP A 120 -14.33 4.33 4.04
C TRP A 120 -15.47 5.25 4.53
N HIS A 121 -15.31 6.57 4.44
CA HIS A 121 -16.19 7.52 5.13
C HIS A 121 -17.49 7.81 4.38
N GLY A 122 -18.62 7.55 5.05
CA GLY A 122 -19.95 8.00 4.62
C GLY A 122 -20.32 9.38 5.17
N SER A 123 -21.58 9.77 5.02
CA SER A 123 -22.08 11.07 5.47
C SER A 123 -22.09 11.28 7.00
N LYS A 124 -21.89 10.23 7.80
CA LYS A 124 -21.77 10.30 9.26
C LYS A 124 -20.32 10.22 9.71
N LEU A 125 -20.00 10.89 10.82
CA LEU A 125 -18.67 10.86 11.46
C LEU A 125 -18.17 9.45 11.80
N THR A 126 -19.09 8.50 12.01
CA THR A 126 -18.79 7.08 12.26
C THR A 126 -18.33 6.31 11.03
N GLY A 127 -18.22 6.95 9.86
CA GLY A 127 -17.92 6.28 8.59
C GLY A 127 -19.11 5.50 8.02
N THR A 128 -20.33 5.78 8.48
CA THR A 128 -21.57 5.15 8.01
C THR A 128 -22.47 6.19 7.33
N GLY A 129 -23.69 5.79 6.92
CA GLY A 129 -24.65 6.69 6.29
C GLY A 129 -24.63 6.59 4.77
N VAL A 130 -24.77 7.73 4.09
CA VAL A 130 -24.80 7.79 2.63
C VAL A 130 -23.37 7.72 2.09
N ALA A 131 -23.16 6.96 1.02
CA ALA A 131 -21.88 6.90 0.33
C ALA A 131 -21.49 8.27 -0.23
N THR A 132 -20.27 8.72 0.07
CA THR A 132 -19.70 9.99 -0.37
C THR A 132 -18.70 9.79 -1.52
N SER A 133 -18.45 8.55 -1.91
CA SER A 133 -17.62 8.19 -3.05
C SER A 133 -18.18 6.97 -3.77
N LYS A 134 -17.81 6.84 -5.05
CA LYS A 134 -18.10 5.67 -5.87
C LYS A 134 -16.90 5.31 -6.74
N MET A 135 -16.55 4.03 -6.77
CA MET A 135 -15.58 3.50 -7.73
C MET A 135 -16.25 3.38 -9.11
N ILE A 136 -15.63 3.98 -10.12
CA ILE A 136 -16.11 3.98 -11.52
C ILE A 136 -15.21 3.16 -12.45
N GLY A 137 -14.02 2.76 -12.00
CA GLY A 137 -13.09 1.97 -12.80
C GLY A 137 -12.22 1.05 -11.94
N LEU A 138 -11.98 -0.16 -12.45
CA LEU A 138 -11.03 -1.13 -11.91
C LEU A 138 -10.41 -1.91 -13.08
N SER A 139 -9.09 -1.95 -13.16
CA SER A 139 -8.35 -2.80 -14.10
C SER A 139 -7.19 -3.48 -13.41
N VAL A 140 -6.88 -4.70 -13.83
CA VAL A 140 -5.77 -5.50 -13.30
C VAL A 140 -4.92 -5.99 -14.47
N LYS A 141 -3.61 -5.77 -14.36
CA LYS A 141 -2.61 -6.23 -15.33
C LYS A 141 -1.53 -7.04 -14.64
N VAL A 142 -0.96 -8.01 -15.37
CA VAL A 142 0.24 -8.75 -14.97
C VAL A 142 1.25 -8.65 -16.10
N ASN A 143 2.46 -8.19 -15.78
CA ASN A 143 3.53 -7.95 -16.75
C ASN A 143 3.04 -7.09 -17.95
N GLY A 144 2.20 -6.09 -17.68
CA GLY A 144 1.63 -5.18 -18.68
C GLY A 144 0.38 -5.69 -19.42
N GLN A 145 0.01 -6.96 -19.27
CA GLN A 145 -1.15 -7.55 -19.96
C GLN A 145 -2.37 -7.63 -19.04
N ALA A 146 -3.55 -7.29 -19.55
CA ALA A 146 -4.81 -7.45 -18.81
C ALA A 146 -5.07 -8.93 -18.50
N ILE A 147 -5.56 -9.21 -17.30
CA ILE A 147 -5.84 -10.59 -16.85
C ILE A 147 -7.34 -10.86 -16.70
N SER A 148 -7.73 -12.14 -16.77
CA SER A 148 -9.10 -12.59 -16.54
C SER A 148 -9.32 -12.97 -15.08
N LYS A 149 -10.59 -12.96 -14.65
CA LYS A 149 -10.98 -13.40 -13.31
C LYS A 149 -10.86 -14.92 -13.14
N GLY A 150 -10.63 -15.36 -11.92
CA GLY A 150 -10.70 -16.76 -11.49
C GLY A 150 -9.48 -17.63 -11.85
N LYS A 151 -8.43 -17.07 -12.45
CA LYS A 151 -7.19 -17.79 -12.81
C LYS A 151 -5.98 -17.18 -12.11
N PRO A 152 -4.95 -18.01 -11.78
CA PRO A 152 -3.71 -17.50 -11.24
C PRO A 152 -2.79 -16.98 -12.35
N TYR A 153 -2.12 -15.86 -12.07
CA TYR A 153 -1.09 -15.26 -12.91
C TYR A 153 0.15 -14.99 -12.07
N TYR A 154 1.33 -14.91 -12.70
CA TYR A 154 2.61 -14.75 -12.01
C TYR A 154 3.41 -13.59 -12.57
N GLY A 155 4.01 -12.80 -11.69
CA GLY A 155 4.82 -11.63 -12.05
C GLY A 155 4.35 -10.33 -11.40
N ASN A 156 4.79 -9.21 -11.98
CA ASN A 156 4.48 -7.87 -11.47
C ASN A 156 3.02 -7.53 -11.76
N VAL A 157 2.30 -7.08 -10.74
CA VAL A 157 0.87 -6.77 -10.85
C VAL A 157 0.69 -5.27 -10.84
N GLU A 158 -0.19 -4.77 -11.70
CA GLU A 158 -0.69 -3.41 -11.63
C GLU A 158 -2.19 -3.43 -11.45
N VAL A 159 -2.69 -2.66 -10.48
CA VAL A 159 -4.12 -2.42 -10.29
C VAL A 159 -4.37 -0.94 -10.42
N ASN A 160 -5.26 -0.55 -11.34
CA ASN A 160 -5.66 0.85 -11.50
C ASN A 160 -7.12 0.99 -11.12
N ILE A 161 -7.42 1.99 -10.30
CA ILE A 161 -8.77 2.32 -9.87
C ILE A 161 -9.08 3.79 -10.16
N GLU A 162 -10.35 4.07 -10.39
CA GLU A 162 -10.87 5.43 -10.50
C GLU A 162 -12.08 5.60 -9.59
N ASN A 163 -12.07 6.65 -8.76
CA ASN A 163 -13.13 7.00 -7.84
C ASN A 163 -13.66 8.41 -8.15
N MET A 164 -14.94 8.64 -7.88
CA MET A 164 -15.56 9.96 -7.84
C MET A 164 -15.89 10.27 -6.40
N VAL A 165 -15.45 11.43 -5.89
CA VAL A 165 -15.60 11.82 -4.47
C VAL A 165 -16.40 13.11 -4.36
N GLN A 166 -17.37 13.13 -3.46
CA GLN A 166 -18.19 14.30 -3.14
C GLN A 166 -17.48 15.21 -2.13
N GLY A 167 -17.77 16.50 -2.16
CA GLY A 167 -17.39 17.40 -1.09
C GLY A 167 -18.30 17.22 0.11
N TYR A 168 -17.85 17.56 1.32
CA TYR A 168 -18.71 17.47 2.51
C TYR A 168 -19.96 18.34 2.39
N ASN A 169 -19.89 19.42 1.61
CA ASN A 169 -21.00 20.34 1.34
C ASN A 169 -21.73 20.07 0.02
N THR A 170 -21.51 18.90 -0.58
CA THR A 170 -22.26 18.45 -1.78
C THR A 170 -22.86 17.06 -1.60
N ILE A 171 -22.81 16.48 -0.40
CA ILE A 171 -23.38 15.17 -0.09
C ILE A 171 -24.87 15.12 -0.42
N ASN A 172 -25.61 16.19 -0.06
CA ASN A 172 -27.06 16.25 -0.28
C ASN A 172 -27.44 16.37 -1.76
N SER A 173 -26.62 17.03 -2.57
CA SER A 173 -26.84 17.19 -4.01
C SER A 173 -26.26 16.03 -4.84
N GLY A 174 -25.42 15.17 -4.25
CA GLY A 174 -24.76 14.07 -4.94
C GLY A 174 -23.60 14.50 -5.86
N VAL A 175 -23.26 15.80 -5.89
CA VAL A 175 -22.26 16.34 -6.81
C VAL A 175 -20.87 15.87 -6.39
N CYS A 176 -20.21 15.10 -7.27
CA CYS A 176 -18.82 14.71 -7.10
C CYS A 176 -17.91 15.88 -7.52
N VAL A 177 -16.95 16.22 -6.66
CA VAL A 177 -16.07 17.37 -6.82
C VAL A 177 -14.62 16.98 -7.10
N LEU A 178 -14.26 15.70 -6.87
CA LEU A 178 -12.95 15.14 -7.23
C LEU A 178 -13.11 13.86 -8.05
N LYS A 179 -12.19 13.65 -8.99
CA LYS A 179 -11.90 12.34 -9.59
C LYS A 179 -10.53 11.88 -9.10
N GLU A 180 -10.47 10.76 -8.40
CA GLU A 180 -9.24 10.17 -7.89
C GLU A 180 -8.86 8.96 -8.75
N ALA A 181 -7.65 8.96 -9.30
CA ALA A 181 -7.05 7.84 -10.00
C ALA A 181 -5.92 7.28 -9.13
N VAL A 182 -5.98 5.99 -8.82
CA VAL A 182 -4.94 5.32 -8.03
C VAL A 182 -4.35 4.16 -8.81
N LYS A 183 -3.03 4.10 -8.83
CA LYS A 183 -2.26 2.98 -9.37
C LYS A 183 -1.52 2.29 -8.24
N PHE A 184 -1.81 1.01 -8.04
CA PHE A 184 -1.02 0.10 -7.23
C PHE A 184 -0.08 -0.71 -8.12
N SER A 185 1.19 -0.78 -7.75
CA SER A 185 2.22 -1.59 -8.41
C SER A 185 2.79 -2.58 -7.42
N PHE A 186 2.54 -3.87 -7.63
CA PHE A 186 2.98 -4.94 -6.74
C PHE A 186 4.23 -5.61 -7.29
N THR A 187 5.24 -5.64 -6.45
CA THR A 187 6.45 -6.45 -6.59
C THR A 187 6.59 -7.30 -5.33
N PRO A 188 7.38 -8.39 -5.32
CA PRO A 188 7.52 -9.22 -4.13
C PRO A 188 7.79 -8.37 -2.88
N LYS A 189 6.94 -8.53 -1.86
CA LYS A 189 6.98 -7.80 -0.58
C LYS A 189 6.74 -6.29 -0.63
N LYS A 190 6.38 -5.70 -1.77
CA LYS A 190 6.20 -4.24 -1.88
C LYS A 190 5.01 -3.85 -2.73
N VAL A 191 4.23 -2.89 -2.23
CA VAL A 191 3.14 -2.23 -2.94
C VAL A 191 3.53 -0.77 -3.14
N GLY A 192 3.88 -0.39 -4.37
CA GLY A 192 4.00 1.02 -4.78
C GLY A 192 2.62 1.61 -5.05
N ILE A 193 2.42 2.87 -4.69
CA ILE A 193 1.14 3.57 -4.80
C ILE A 193 1.39 4.93 -5.44
N VAL A 194 0.58 5.26 -6.44
CA VAL A 194 0.52 6.59 -7.04
C VAL A 194 -0.93 7.04 -7.02
N VAL A 195 -1.20 8.20 -6.41
CA VAL A 195 -2.52 8.83 -6.42
C VAL A 195 -2.44 10.13 -7.22
N ASN A 196 -3.39 10.31 -8.13
CA ASN A 196 -3.63 11.57 -8.82
C ASN A 196 -5.10 11.96 -8.69
N THR A 197 -5.36 13.15 -8.16
CA THR A 197 -6.69 13.64 -7.86
C THR A 197 -6.95 14.91 -8.65
N THR A 198 -7.93 14.85 -9.54
CA THR A 198 -8.36 15.96 -10.40
C THR A 198 -9.61 16.62 -9.84
N ALA A 199 -9.60 17.94 -9.72
CA ALA A 199 -10.77 18.71 -9.32
C ALA A 199 -11.79 18.78 -10.46
N LEU A 200 -13.03 18.38 -10.21
CA LEU A 200 -14.15 18.45 -11.14
C LEU A 200 -14.93 19.76 -11.03
N GLU A 201 -14.74 20.45 -9.91
CA GLU A 201 -15.18 21.82 -9.64
C GLU A 201 -14.06 22.57 -8.91
N ASP A 202 -14.20 23.89 -8.77
CA ASP A 202 -13.31 24.63 -7.87
C ASP A 202 -13.54 24.19 -6.42
N VAL A 203 -12.48 23.75 -5.76
CA VAL A 203 -12.55 23.17 -4.41
C VAL A 203 -11.54 23.79 -3.46
N LEU A 204 -11.84 23.67 -2.17
CA LEU A 204 -10.88 23.88 -1.08
C LEU A 204 -10.64 22.55 -0.37
N LEU A 205 -9.40 22.07 -0.42
CA LEU A 205 -8.90 20.94 0.37
C LEU A 205 -8.40 21.45 1.71
N GLU A 206 -9.05 21.05 2.79
CA GLU A 206 -8.74 21.52 4.15
C GLU A 206 -7.90 20.49 4.92
N LYS A 207 -8.12 19.20 4.65
CA LYS A 207 -7.38 18.12 5.29
C LYS A 207 -7.28 16.88 4.42
N TYR A 208 -6.10 16.28 4.38
CA TYR A 208 -5.85 15.02 3.68
C TYR A 208 -4.64 14.30 4.26
N TYR A 209 -4.83 13.06 4.68
CA TYR A 209 -3.77 12.24 5.29
C TYR A 209 -3.09 11.29 4.30
N GLY A 210 -3.66 11.05 3.11
CA GLY A 210 -3.05 10.18 2.11
C GLY A 210 -2.88 8.74 2.59
N LEU A 211 -1.66 8.22 2.55
CA LEU A 211 -1.33 6.86 2.97
C LEU A 211 -1.58 6.65 4.49
N GLN A 212 -2.14 5.50 4.89
CA GLN A 212 -2.46 5.20 6.28
C GLN A 212 -2.25 3.72 6.61
N VAL A 213 -2.03 3.40 7.89
CA VAL A 213 -1.87 1.99 8.32
C VAL A 213 -2.78 1.70 9.52
N GLN A 214 -3.52 0.61 9.42
CA GLN A 214 -4.12 -0.05 10.59
C GLN A 214 -3.07 -0.96 11.24
N ALA A 215 -2.61 -0.57 12.43
CA ALA A 215 -1.49 -1.17 13.13
C ALA A 215 -1.86 -2.40 13.99
N SER A 216 -3.15 -2.75 14.07
CA SER A 216 -3.70 -3.71 15.04
C SER A 216 -3.17 -5.14 14.93
N SER A 217 -2.60 -5.52 13.80
CA SER A 217 -2.01 -6.86 13.60
C SER A 217 -0.53 -6.93 13.94
N TRP A 218 0.16 -5.80 13.96
CA TRP A 218 1.55 -5.73 14.39
C TRP A 218 1.64 -5.47 15.90
N ARG A 219 0.92 -4.50 16.47
CA ARG A 219 0.87 -4.27 17.93
C ARG A 219 2.21 -4.02 18.65
N GLY A 220 3.31 -3.79 17.93
CA GLY A 220 4.62 -3.54 18.53
C GLY A 220 5.08 -2.08 18.42
N GLN A 221 6.38 -1.89 18.25
CA GLN A 221 7.00 -0.57 18.18
C GLN A 221 6.75 0.11 16.84
N ILE A 222 6.57 1.42 16.87
CA ILE A 222 6.52 2.30 15.71
C ILE A 222 7.83 3.10 15.70
N ARG A 223 8.56 3.07 14.59
CA ARG A 223 9.79 3.85 14.40
C ARG A 223 9.61 4.81 13.26
N TYR A 224 9.69 6.10 13.54
CA TYR A 224 9.63 7.17 12.54
C TYR A 224 11.01 7.36 11.93
N SER A 225 11.07 7.70 10.65
CA SER A 225 12.32 7.90 9.89
C SER A 225 13.23 9.01 10.42
N ASN A 226 12.70 9.93 11.23
CA ASN A 226 13.49 10.97 11.89
C ASN A 226 14.03 10.56 13.27
N GLY A 227 14.06 9.26 13.58
CA GLY A 227 14.65 8.71 14.81
C GLY A 227 13.71 8.67 16.00
N LYS A 228 12.54 9.34 15.94
CA LYS A 228 11.52 9.21 16.98
C LYS A 228 10.87 7.83 16.98
N ALA A 229 10.29 7.46 18.11
CA ALA A 229 9.60 6.20 18.27
C ALA A 229 8.29 6.35 19.04
N GLY A 230 7.41 5.37 18.84
CA GLY A 230 6.17 5.18 19.55
C GLY A 230 5.88 3.70 19.76
N THR A 231 4.73 3.42 20.33
CA THR A 231 4.25 2.05 20.55
C THR A 231 2.78 1.99 20.17
N TYR A 232 2.37 0.90 19.54
CA TYR A 232 0.96 0.65 19.26
C TYR A 232 0.09 0.82 20.52
N GLY A 233 -1.12 1.36 20.34
CA GLY A 233 -2.08 1.58 21.42
C GLY A 233 -1.83 2.88 22.20
N LYS A 234 -0.79 3.64 21.85
CA LYS A 234 -0.48 4.94 22.46
C LYS A 234 -0.35 6.01 21.38
N SER A 235 -0.88 7.19 21.64
CA SER A 235 -0.64 8.34 20.78
C SER A 235 0.84 8.70 20.78
N SER A 236 1.39 8.96 19.61
CA SER A 236 2.80 9.38 19.42
C SER A 236 2.96 10.02 18.05
N ASP A 237 4.05 10.77 17.84
CA ASP A 237 4.26 11.46 16.57
C ASP A 237 5.74 11.68 16.22
N SER A 238 5.98 12.11 14.98
CA SER A 238 7.29 12.48 14.47
C SER A 238 7.80 13.83 14.99
N GLY A 239 7.00 14.58 15.77
CA GLY A 239 7.27 15.97 16.15
C GLY A 239 6.97 16.98 15.06
N PRO A 240 7.03 18.28 15.40
CA PRO A 240 6.72 19.37 14.48
C PRO A 240 7.54 19.31 13.19
N ALA A 241 6.88 19.48 12.04
CA ALA A 241 7.49 19.44 10.72
C ALA A 241 8.62 20.46 10.55
N LYS A 242 8.54 21.63 11.21
CA LYS A 242 9.62 22.64 11.19
C LYS A 242 10.95 22.17 11.76
N LYS A 243 10.94 21.16 12.65
CA LYS A 243 12.16 20.61 13.24
C LYS A 243 12.71 19.48 12.39
N SER A 244 11.85 18.54 12.01
CA SER A 244 12.23 17.41 11.15
C SER A 244 10.99 16.75 10.57
N ILE A 245 11.01 16.51 9.26
CA ILE A 245 9.99 15.73 8.56
C ILE A 245 10.36 14.25 8.61
N ALA A 246 9.43 13.40 9.04
CA ALA A 246 9.45 11.97 8.78
C ALA A 246 8.65 11.68 7.51
N ASP A 247 9.22 10.90 6.59
CA ASP A 247 8.58 10.46 5.34
C ASP A 247 8.18 8.99 5.34
N SER A 248 8.53 8.29 6.40
CA SER A 248 8.27 6.88 6.57
C SER A 248 8.24 6.50 8.04
N PHE A 249 7.58 5.37 8.29
CA PHE A 249 7.62 4.70 9.58
C PHE A 249 7.65 3.18 9.37
N THR A 250 8.16 2.47 10.37
CA THR A 250 8.09 1.01 10.44
C THR A 250 7.32 0.60 11.68
N ILE A 251 6.43 -0.38 11.53
CA ILE A 251 5.77 -1.06 12.63
C ILE A 251 6.15 -2.54 12.65
N SER A 252 6.42 -3.08 13.83
CA SER A 252 6.79 -4.49 14.02
C SER A 252 5.79 -5.24 14.89
N SER A 253 5.73 -6.56 14.73
CA SER A 253 5.14 -7.44 15.75
C SER A 253 5.96 -7.39 17.05
N PRO A 254 5.40 -7.78 18.22
CA PRO A 254 6.13 -7.69 19.48
C PRO A 254 7.38 -8.59 19.48
N ASN A 255 7.31 -9.73 18.78
CA ASN A 255 8.43 -10.64 18.58
C ASN A 255 9.30 -10.30 17.35
N GLY A 256 9.01 -9.20 16.64
CA GLY A 256 9.74 -8.77 15.44
C GLY A 256 9.59 -9.65 14.20
N ALA A 257 8.77 -10.72 14.26
CA ALA A 257 8.58 -11.67 13.17
C ALA A 257 7.87 -11.08 11.94
N TYR A 258 7.04 -10.05 12.13
CA TYR A 258 6.36 -9.34 11.06
C TYR A 258 6.68 -7.86 11.13
N LYS A 259 7.03 -7.26 10.00
CA LYS A 259 7.35 -5.83 9.90
C LYS A 259 6.72 -5.22 8.66
N LEU A 260 6.17 -4.02 8.82
CA LEU A 260 5.62 -3.22 7.72
C LEU A 260 6.27 -1.84 7.78
N LYS A 261 6.82 -1.40 6.66
CA LYS A 261 7.25 -0.02 6.43
C LYS A 261 6.26 0.66 5.50
N ALA A 262 5.78 1.83 5.90
CA ALA A 262 5.04 2.74 5.02
C ALA A 262 5.92 3.95 4.71
N LYS A 263 5.90 4.43 3.47
CA LYS A 263 6.72 5.56 3.02
C LYS A 263 5.93 6.45 2.05
N ILE A 264 6.18 7.75 2.12
CA ILE A 264 5.80 8.78 1.15
C ILE A 264 7.05 9.25 0.40
N ASP A 265 6.91 9.51 -0.89
CA ASP A 265 7.93 10.11 -1.74
C ASP A 265 7.97 11.63 -1.55
N ARG A 266 9.05 12.15 -0.95
CA ARG A 266 9.19 13.58 -0.64
C ARG A 266 9.43 14.45 -1.86
N ASP A 267 9.79 13.88 -2.99
CA ASP A 267 10.14 14.65 -4.19
C ASP A 267 8.93 14.84 -5.11
N TYR A 268 7.77 14.28 -4.75
CA TYR A 268 6.58 14.26 -5.60
C TYR A 268 5.32 14.83 -4.92
N GLY A 269 4.78 15.89 -5.52
CA GLY A 269 3.46 16.44 -5.18
C GLY A 269 3.26 16.70 -3.69
N LEU A 270 2.16 16.21 -3.12
CA LEU A 270 1.83 16.40 -1.70
C LEU A 270 2.83 15.74 -0.73
N GLY A 271 3.69 14.84 -1.21
CA GLY A 271 4.75 14.26 -0.38
C GLY A 271 5.81 15.26 0.07
N LYS A 272 5.83 16.46 -0.51
CA LYS A 272 6.67 17.59 -0.06
C LYS A 272 6.20 18.22 1.25
N PHE A 273 4.98 17.93 1.70
CA PHE A 273 4.37 18.48 2.92
C PHE A 273 4.24 20.02 2.93
N GLU A 274 4.12 20.66 1.76
CA GLU A 274 3.99 22.13 1.63
C GLU A 274 2.70 22.68 2.26
N TYR A 275 1.67 21.83 2.40
CA TYR A 275 0.36 22.17 2.97
C TYR A 275 0.18 21.68 4.42
N LEU A 276 1.27 21.20 5.04
CA LEU A 276 1.32 20.84 6.45
C LEU A 276 1.75 22.07 7.27
N SER A 277 0.99 22.39 8.32
CA SER A 277 1.41 23.41 9.29
C SER A 277 2.75 23.02 9.92
N PRO A 278 3.71 23.96 10.05
CA PRO A 278 5.04 23.71 10.60
C PRO A 278 5.03 23.18 12.05
N GLU A 279 3.96 23.43 12.80
CA GLU A 279 3.78 22.98 14.19
C GLU A 279 3.25 21.55 14.30
N LEU A 280 2.71 20.98 13.23
CA LEU A 280 2.12 19.65 13.22
C LEU A 280 3.14 18.59 12.79
N PRO A 281 2.95 17.32 13.20
CA PRO A 281 3.79 16.23 12.75
C PRO A 281 3.45 15.77 11.34
N SER A 282 4.46 15.33 10.59
CA SER A 282 4.29 14.74 9.25
C SER A 282 3.82 13.28 9.32
N VAL A 283 4.10 12.58 10.42
CA VAL A 283 3.57 11.24 10.73
C VAL A 283 3.12 11.21 12.19
N PHE A 284 1.93 10.66 12.45
CA PHE A 284 1.43 10.47 13.81
C PHE A 284 0.66 9.15 13.94
N ALA A 285 0.68 8.60 15.14
CA ALA A 285 -0.07 7.43 15.53
C ALA A 285 -1.09 7.79 16.60
N GLU A 286 -2.26 7.18 16.50
CA GLU A 286 -3.34 7.35 17.46
C GLU A 286 -3.49 6.12 18.37
N SER A 287 -4.02 6.34 19.57
CA SER A 287 -4.20 5.30 20.58
C SER A 287 -5.11 4.14 20.13
N TYR A 288 -6.03 4.39 19.20
CA TYR A 288 -6.89 3.36 18.60
C TYR A 288 -6.19 2.54 17.49
N GLY A 289 -4.89 2.73 17.28
CA GLY A 289 -4.09 1.82 16.45
C GLY A 289 -4.06 2.16 14.97
N LYS A 290 -4.20 3.44 14.61
CA LYS A 290 -3.91 3.93 13.25
C LYS A 290 -2.66 4.78 13.22
N VAL A 291 -1.93 4.73 12.12
CA VAL A 291 -0.78 5.59 11.83
C VAL A 291 -1.05 6.31 10.51
N TYR A 292 -0.81 7.61 10.50
CA TYR A 292 -1.18 8.53 9.44
C TYR A 292 0.03 9.31 8.95
N PHE A 293 0.06 9.59 7.65
CA PHE A 293 0.78 10.76 7.14
C PHE A 293 -0.11 12.00 7.22
N ASN A 294 0.50 13.19 7.22
CA ASN A 294 -0.21 14.46 7.37
C ASN A 294 0.08 15.38 6.17
N LEU A 295 -0.51 15.09 5.01
CA LEU A 295 -0.14 15.73 3.75
C LEU A 295 -0.71 17.15 3.58
N ILE A 296 -1.96 17.35 4.00
CA ILE A 296 -2.65 18.65 4.04
C ILE A 296 -3.29 18.77 5.42
N ASN A 297 -2.85 19.74 6.23
CA ASN A 297 -3.44 20.05 7.53
C ASN A 297 -2.88 21.37 8.07
N GLY A 298 -3.76 22.34 8.31
CA GLY A 298 -3.40 23.68 8.80
C GLY A 298 -3.19 24.71 7.69
N ASN A 299 -2.76 24.31 6.49
CA ASN A 299 -2.68 25.18 5.31
C ASN A 299 -3.58 24.63 4.20
N SER A 300 -4.82 25.12 4.12
CA SER A 300 -5.77 24.67 3.10
C SER A 300 -5.31 25.02 1.69
N MET A 301 -5.63 24.15 0.72
CA MET A 301 -5.25 24.28 -0.68
C MET A 301 -6.48 24.53 -1.55
N LYS A 302 -6.48 25.62 -2.31
CA LYS A 302 -7.46 25.82 -3.40
C LYS A 302 -7.01 25.06 -4.64
N VAL A 303 -7.91 24.28 -5.23
CA VAL A 303 -7.66 23.56 -6.49
C VAL A 303 -8.73 23.97 -7.49
N LEU A 304 -8.30 24.57 -8.59
CA LEU A 304 -9.20 24.98 -9.66
C LEU A 304 -9.67 23.77 -10.47
N LYS A 305 -10.88 23.85 -11.01
CA LYS A 305 -11.45 22.84 -11.91
C LYS A 305 -10.46 22.44 -13.01
N GLY A 306 -10.32 21.14 -13.22
CA GLY A 306 -9.40 20.53 -14.19
C GLY A 306 -7.94 20.44 -13.72
N LYS A 307 -7.56 21.05 -12.60
CA LYS A 307 -6.21 20.90 -12.03
C LYS A 307 -6.12 19.62 -11.22
N SER A 308 -4.92 19.05 -11.21
CA SER A 308 -4.60 17.82 -10.48
C SER A 308 -3.54 18.06 -9.43
N LEU A 309 -3.61 17.26 -8.37
CA LEU A 309 -2.56 17.08 -7.37
C LEU A 309 -2.35 15.58 -7.18
N GLY A 310 -1.23 15.19 -6.56
CA GLY A 310 -0.97 13.77 -6.34
C GLY A 310 0.12 13.53 -5.32
N TRP A 311 0.30 12.27 -4.95
CA TRP A 311 1.39 11.80 -4.11
C TRP A 311 1.81 10.39 -4.55
N LYS A 312 3.03 10.01 -4.19
CA LYS A 312 3.54 8.65 -4.33
C LYS A 312 3.92 8.10 -2.97
N GLY A 313 3.71 6.81 -2.77
CA GLY A 313 4.07 6.14 -1.52
C GLY A 313 4.21 4.63 -1.71
N SER A 314 4.48 3.92 -0.62
CA SER A 314 4.58 2.47 -0.66
C SER A 314 4.37 1.80 0.69
N TYR A 315 3.93 0.55 0.63
CA TYR A 315 4.03 -0.43 1.71
C TYR A 315 5.13 -1.44 1.38
N GLU A 316 5.95 -1.79 2.37
CA GLU A 316 7.00 -2.81 2.26
C GLU A 316 6.95 -3.77 3.46
N PHE A 317 6.87 -5.07 3.17
CA PHE A 317 6.75 -6.15 4.15
C PHE A 317 8.14 -6.77 4.38
N LEU A 318 8.81 -6.34 5.45
CA LEU A 318 10.23 -6.60 5.72
C LEU A 318 10.46 -7.97 6.36
#